data_AF-A0A7W7TW47-F1
#
_entry.id   AF-A0A7W7TW47-F1
#
_cell.length_a   1.000
_cell.length_b   1.000
_cell.length_c   1.000
_cell.angle_alpha   90.00
_cell.angle_beta   90.00
_cell.angle_gamma   90.00
#
_symmetry.space_group_name_H-M   'P 1'
#
loop_
_entity.id
_entity.type
_entity.pdbx_description
1 polymer ?
#
loop_
_entity_poly.entity_id
_entity_poly.type
_entity_poly.pdbx_seq_one_letter_code
_entity_poly.pdbx_strand_id
1 'polypeptide(L)'
;MKRPQRRPAAVDKTFRAFDPQQVLLLPPSLDDWLPEGHLARFVADLVDHVLDLGPVLADYTEKRGYPPYDPRLMLRLLIYGYTTGVRSSRAVERKCVDDVAFRFLAADQAPDFRSIARFRRRHLDALAGLFLQSLRLAQKLGMVKMGRVALDGTKLEANASKHKAMSYGRLVDKEERVEAELAALEAKAAALLADAEATDTAEDEKFGPDGKDVDLPAELDRREKRLARLQAARAQIEAEAAAKALKHAQDKERRRQDRTGTSDEQAVTDASEAAAAKA
;
A
#
# COMPACT_ATOMS: atom_id res chain seq x y z
N MET A 1 -8.13 19.90 41.74
CA MET A 1 -8.45 18.50 42.09
C MET A 1 -8.37 17.64 40.84
N LYS A 2 -7.43 16.67 40.77
CA LYS A 2 -7.32 15.72 39.65
C LYS A 2 -8.47 14.71 39.77
N ARG A 3 -9.44 14.71 38.84
CA ARG A 3 -10.53 13.71 38.82
C ARG A 3 -9.92 12.31 38.74
N PRO A 4 -10.42 11.33 39.50
CA PRO A 4 -9.95 9.95 39.41
C PRO A 4 -10.31 9.37 38.04
N GLN A 5 -9.31 8.90 37.30
CA GLN A 5 -9.55 8.17 36.05
C GLN A 5 -10.44 6.96 36.37
N ARG A 6 -11.59 6.86 35.68
CA ARG A 6 -12.53 5.75 35.80
C ARG A 6 -11.75 4.46 35.49
N ARG A 7 -11.52 3.62 36.50
CA ARG A 7 -10.83 2.34 36.32
C ARG A 7 -11.58 1.55 35.24
N PRO A 8 -10.89 1.02 34.21
CA PRO A 8 -11.54 0.15 33.24
C PRO A 8 -12.17 -1.01 34.00
N ALA A 9 -13.35 -1.46 33.55
CA ALA A 9 -13.98 -2.66 34.08
C ALA A 9 -12.97 -3.80 34.06
N ALA A 10 -12.89 -4.58 35.13
CA ALA A 10 -11.97 -5.71 35.20
C ALA A 10 -12.30 -6.67 34.04
N VAL A 11 -11.30 -6.98 33.21
CA VAL A 11 -11.45 -7.94 32.13
C VAL A 11 -11.01 -9.29 32.67
N ASP A 12 -11.96 -10.19 32.89
CA ASP A 12 -11.69 -11.55 33.42
C ASP A 12 -11.07 -12.49 32.36
N LYS A 13 -11.01 -12.07 31.10
CA LYS A 13 -10.50 -12.87 29.98
C LYS A 13 -8.98 -12.72 29.84
N THR A 14 -8.27 -13.84 29.82
CA THR A 14 -6.83 -13.86 29.50
C THR A 14 -6.59 -13.71 28.00
N PHE A 15 -5.78 -12.74 27.62
CA PHE A 15 -5.31 -12.56 26.24
C PHE A 15 -4.00 -13.31 26.01
N ARG A 16 -3.67 -13.57 24.75
CA ARG A 16 -2.32 -14.01 24.38
C ARG A 16 -1.31 -12.93 24.78
N ALA A 17 -0.09 -13.34 25.12
CA ALA A 17 0.99 -12.41 25.41
C ALA A 17 1.20 -11.47 24.21
N PHE A 18 1.26 -10.17 24.49
CA PHE A 18 1.52 -9.12 23.51
C PHE A 18 2.74 -8.33 24.00
N ASP A 19 3.90 -8.64 23.45
CA ASP A 19 5.15 -7.97 23.77
C ASP A 19 5.81 -7.39 22.50
N PRO A 20 5.49 -6.15 22.13
CA PRO A 20 6.12 -5.45 21.01
C PRO A 20 7.60 -5.13 21.23
N GLN A 21 8.12 -5.29 22.45
CA GLN A 21 9.52 -5.04 22.78
C GLN A 21 10.34 -6.34 22.78
N GLN A 22 9.71 -7.48 22.49
CA GLN A 22 10.39 -8.75 22.37
C GLN A 22 11.51 -8.67 21.33
N VAL A 23 12.73 -8.90 21.80
CA VAL A 23 13.92 -8.96 20.93
C VAL A 23 14.03 -10.37 20.35
N LEU A 24 14.29 -10.46 19.05
CA LEU A 24 14.64 -11.72 18.40
C LEU A 24 16.15 -11.96 18.52
N LEU A 25 16.56 -13.16 18.92
CA LEU A 25 17.97 -13.52 19.13
C LEU A 25 18.79 -13.48 17.84
N LEU A 26 18.18 -13.89 16.72
CA LEU A 26 18.73 -13.81 15.37
C LEU A 26 17.72 -13.11 14.46
N PRO A 27 18.17 -12.35 13.44
CA PRO A 27 17.25 -11.81 12.44
C PRO A 27 16.58 -12.99 11.72
N PRO A 28 15.24 -13.07 11.73
CA PRO A 28 14.53 -14.12 11.01
C PRO A 28 14.79 -13.97 9.52
N SER A 29 14.74 -15.08 8.79
CA SER A 29 14.81 -15.02 7.34
C SER A 29 13.59 -14.27 6.80
N LEU A 30 13.79 -13.36 5.84
CA LEU A 30 12.68 -12.77 5.09
C LEU A 30 11.85 -13.85 4.38
N ASP A 31 12.49 -14.97 4.05
CA ASP A 31 11.82 -16.14 3.48
C ASP A 31 10.77 -16.71 4.44
N ASP A 32 11.07 -16.80 5.73
CA ASP A 32 10.17 -17.40 6.75
C ASP A 32 8.90 -16.57 6.96
N TRP A 33 8.94 -15.28 6.61
CA TRP A 33 7.80 -14.38 6.77
C TRP A 33 6.82 -14.43 5.59
N LEU A 34 7.22 -15.05 4.47
CA LEU A 34 6.39 -15.17 3.27
C LEU A 34 5.87 -16.59 3.10
N PRO A 35 4.54 -16.80 3.01
CA PRO A 35 3.96 -18.11 2.69
C PRO A 35 4.52 -18.69 1.38
N GLU A 36 4.64 -20.01 1.27
CA GLU A 36 5.18 -20.67 0.06
C GLU A 36 4.40 -20.31 -1.22
N GLY A 37 3.07 -20.19 -1.12
CA GLY A 37 2.20 -19.82 -2.24
C GLY A 37 2.12 -18.32 -2.53
N HIS A 38 3.00 -17.50 -1.96
CA HIS A 38 2.92 -16.04 -2.10
C HIS A 38 3.38 -15.57 -3.49
N LEU A 39 2.69 -14.58 -4.08
CA LEU A 39 2.96 -14.07 -5.43
C LEU A 39 4.40 -13.56 -5.62
N ALA A 40 4.99 -12.96 -4.59
CA ALA A 40 6.37 -12.47 -4.67
C ALA A 40 7.39 -13.59 -4.89
N ARG A 41 7.15 -14.82 -4.39
CA ARG A 41 8.02 -15.97 -4.67
C ARG A 41 7.96 -16.33 -6.15
N PHE A 42 6.76 -16.38 -6.72
CA PHE A 42 6.58 -16.55 -8.16
C PHE A 42 7.29 -15.47 -8.98
N VAL A 43 7.20 -14.19 -8.58
CA VAL A 43 7.90 -13.11 -9.28
C VAL A 43 9.42 -13.25 -9.17
N ALA A 44 9.94 -13.68 -8.02
CA ALA A 44 11.36 -13.96 -7.85
C ALA A 44 11.81 -15.08 -8.80
N ASP A 45 11.13 -16.23 -8.80
CA ASP A 45 11.45 -17.36 -9.67
C ASP A 45 11.34 -17.00 -11.16
N LEU A 46 10.29 -16.26 -11.53
CA LEU A 46 10.08 -15.78 -12.89
C LEU A 46 11.27 -14.93 -13.37
N VAL A 47 11.69 -13.95 -12.56
CA VAL A 47 12.79 -13.06 -12.93
C VAL A 47 14.14 -13.76 -12.89
N ASP A 48 14.36 -14.66 -11.95
CA ASP A 48 15.66 -15.27 -11.70
C ASP A 48 15.98 -16.44 -12.64
N HIS A 49 14.94 -17.14 -13.10
CA HIS A 49 15.10 -18.42 -13.75
C HIS A 49 14.42 -18.53 -15.11
N VAL A 50 13.51 -17.61 -15.46
CA VAL A 50 12.70 -17.73 -16.68
C VAL A 50 12.90 -16.57 -17.65
N LEU A 51 12.99 -15.33 -17.15
CA LEU A 51 13.17 -14.16 -18.01
C LEU A 51 14.64 -13.98 -18.44
N ASP A 52 14.84 -13.61 -19.70
CA ASP A 52 16.16 -13.23 -20.22
C ASP A 52 16.42 -11.73 -20.00
N LEU A 53 17.28 -11.41 -19.03
CA LEU A 53 17.68 -10.05 -18.71
C LEU A 53 18.84 -9.54 -19.57
N GLY A 54 19.31 -10.31 -20.56
CA GLY A 54 20.38 -9.93 -21.48
C GLY A 54 20.25 -8.50 -22.04
N PRO A 55 19.08 -8.09 -22.56
CA PRO A 55 18.88 -6.72 -23.06
C PRO A 55 19.09 -5.63 -22.00
N VAL A 56 18.72 -5.89 -20.74
CA VAL A 56 18.93 -4.94 -19.64
C VAL A 56 20.39 -4.94 -19.18
N LEU A 57 21.02 -6.12 -19.11
CA LEU A 57 22.41 -6.30 -18.67
C LEU A 57 23.43 -5.73 -19.67
N ALA A 58 23.08 -5.69 -20.97
CA ALA A 58 23.95 -5.15 -22.03
C ALA A 58 24.35 -3.69 -21.81
N ASP A 59 23.56 -2.93 -21.05
CA ASP A 59 23.80 -1.53 -20.71
C ASP A 59 24.85 -1.33 -19.60
N TYR A 60 25.22 -2.40 -18.88
CA TYR A 60 26.10 -2.37 -17.70
C TYR A 60 27.51 -2.84 -18.03
N THR A 61 28.15 -2.22 -19.02
CA THR A 61 29.53 -2.55 -19.43
C THR A 61 30.60 -1.72 -18.73
N GLU A 62 30.23 -0.58 -18.16
CA GLU A 62 31.17 0.33 -17.50
C GLU A 62 31.57 -0.16 -16.10
N LYS A 63 32.88 -0.21 -15.84
CA LYS A 63 33.45 -0.65 -14.55
C LYS A 63 33.65 0.48 -13.54
N ARG A 64 33.41 1.73 -13.93
CA ARG A 64 33.62 2.93 -13.11
C ARG A 64 32.28 3.38 -12.50
N GLY A 65 32.36 4.06 -11.36
CA GLY A 65 31.18 4.55 -10.63
C GLY A 65 30.80 3.65 -9.46
N TYR A 66 29.79 4.09 -8.70
CA TYR A 66 29.24 3.30 -7.61
C TYR A 66 28.47 2.09 -8.16
N PRO A 67 28.60 0.88 -7.58
CA PRO A 67 27.89 -0.30 -8.06
C PRO A 67 26.38 -0.06 -8.14
N PRO A 68 25.72 -0.36 -9.28
CA PRO A 68 24.28 -0.27 -9.38
C PRO A 68 23.60 -1.40 -8.59
N TYR A 69 22.33 -1.21 -8.27
CA TYR A 69 21.48 -2.32 -7.84
C TYR A 69 21.39 -3.40 -8.94
N ASP A 70 21.26 -4.66 -8.53
CA ASP A 70 21.10 -5.79 -9.45
C ASP A 70 19.83 -5.61 -10.31
N PRO A 71 19.90 -5.72 -11.65
CA PRO A 71 18.73 -5.60 -12.51
C PRO A 71 17.59 -6.58 -12.19
N ARG A 72 17.89 -7.76 -11.62
CA ARG A 72 16.87 -8.70 -11.14
C ARG A 72 16.07 -8.09 -10.00
N LEU A 73 16.75 -7.47 -9.04
CA LEU A 73 16.11 -6.78 -7.91
C LEU A 73 15.16 -5.70 -8.43
N MET A 74 15.64 -4.84 -9.32
CA MET A 74 14.84 -3.76 -9.89
C MET A 74 13.63 -4.30 -10.66
N LEU A 75 13.83 -5.32 -11.51
CA LEU A 75 12.76 -5.92 -12.29
C LEU A 75 11.70 -6.62 -11.42
N ARG A 76 12.13 -7.35 -10.38
CA ARG A 76 11.23 -7.98 -9.40
C ARG A 76 10.32 -6.93 -8.74
N LEU A 77 10.89 -5.81 -8.32
CA LEU A 77 10.13 -4.70 -7.71
C LEU A 77 9.10 -4.11 -8.68
N LEU A 78 9.50 -3.84 -9.93
CA LEU A 78 8.59 -3.29 -10.93
C LEU A 78 7.46 -4.26 -11.28
N ILE A 79 7.78 -5.53 -11.57
CA ILE A 79 6.76 -6.53 -11.91
C ILE A 79 5.79 -6.72 -10.76
N TYR A 80 6.28 -6.95 -9.55
CA TYR A 80 5.42 -7.17 -8.39
C TYR A 80 4.62 -5.92 -8.04
N GLY A 81 5.25 -4.74 -8.05
CA GLY A 81 4.58 -3.47 -7.80
C GLY A 81 3.44 -3.23 -8.78
N TYR A 82 3.68 -3.35 -10.07
CA TYR A 82 2.68 -3.01 -11.09
C TYR A 82 1.54 -4.02 -11.12
N THR A 83 1.85 -5.30 -10.87
CA THR A 83 0.84 -6.37 -10.73
C THR A 83 0.10 -6.34 -9.39
N THR A 84 0.51 -5.52 -8.42
CA THR A 84 -0.21 -5.30 -7.15
C THR A 84 -0.75 -3.88 -6.99
N GLY A 85 -0.63 -3.04 -8.03
CA GLY A 85 -1.15 -1.67 -8.05
C GLY A 85 -0.22 -0.60 -7.48
N VAL A 86 1.01 -0.93 -7.13
CA VAL A 86 2.05 0.01 -6.65
C VAL A 86 2.89 0.48 -7.84
N ARG A 87 2.48 1.58 -8.47
CA ARG A 87 3.14 2.12 -9.69
C ARG A 87 4.12 3.27 -9.45
N SER A 88 3.87 4.08 -8.43
CA SER A 88 4.76 5.18 -8.01
C SER A 88 6.11 4.63 -7.52
N SER A 89 7.20 5.22 -7.99
CA SER A 89 8.54 4.90 -7.51
C SER A 89 8.72 5.28 -6.03
N ARG A 90 8.10 6.37 -5.56
CA ARG A 90 8.09 6.74 -4.13
C ARG A 90 7.33 5.72 -3.29
N ALA A 91 6.23 5.18 -3.84
CA ALA A 91 5.48 4.12 -3.19
C ALA A 91 6.25 2.80 -3.15
N VAL A 92 6.97 2.44 -4.22
CA VAL A 92 7.83 1.24 -4.26
C VAL A 92 8.99 1.37 -3.26
N GLU A 93 9.68 2.51 -3.21
CA GLU A 93 10.74 2.79 -2.23
C GLU A 93 10.22 2.58 -0.79
N ARG A 94 9.07 3.18 -0.45
CA ARG A 94 8.43 3.01 0.86
C ARG A 94 8.10 1.54 1.14
N LYS A 95 7.55 0.84 0.16
CA LYS A 95 7.21 -0.58 0.29
C LYS A 95 8.44 -1.45 0.55
N CYS A 96 9.62 -1.09 0.03
CA CYS A 96 10.88 -1.77 0.35
C CYS A 96 11.29 -1.65 1.83
N VAL A 97 10.62 -0.79 2.61
CA VAL A 97 10.83 -0.67 4.07
C VAL A 97 9.65 -1.26 4.85
N ASP A 98 8.42 -0.97 4.42
CA ASP A 98 7.21 -1.26 5.20
C ASP A 98 6.59 -2.64 4.91
N ASP A 99 6.92 -3.25 3.78
CA ASP A 99 6.21 -4.42 3.24
C ASP A 99 7.15 -5.61 3.05
N VAL A 100 6.84 -6.71 3.72
CA VAL A 100 7.68 -7.92 3.74
C VAL A 100 7.87 -8.49 2.34
N ALA A 101 6.88 -8.42 1.46
CA ALA A 101 7.00 -8.96 0.11
C ALA A 101 8.00 -8.15 -0.73
N PHE A 102 7.96 -6.83 -0.62
CA PHE A 102 8.92 -5.95 -1.30
C PHE A 102 10.32 -6.10 -0.70
N ARG A 103 10.44 -6.21 0.63
CA ARG A 103 11.72 -6.51 1.29
C ARG A 103 12.31 -7.84 0.83
N PHE A 104 11.50 -8.89 0.72
CA PHE A 104 11.90 -10.18 0.18
C PHE A 104 12.42 -10.04 -1.26
N LEU A 105 11.67 -9.38 -2.14
CA LEU A 105 12.07 -9.17 -3.54
C LEU A 105 13.34 -8.33 -3.67
N ALA A 106 13.54 -7.38 -2.75
CA ALA A 106 14.69 -6.50 -2.71
C ALA A 106 15.89 -7.04 -1.90
N ALA A 107 15.80 -8.26 -1.38
CA ALA A 107 16.82 -8.81 -0.47
C ALA A 107 17.18 -7.82 0.67
N ASP A 108 16.14 -7.23 1.28
CA ASP A 108 16.21 -6.20 2.33
C ASP A 108 16.88 -4.87 1.95
N GLN A 109 17.16 -4.65 0.66
CA GLN A 109 17.63 -3.36 0.16
C GLN A 109 16.45 -2.42 -0.10
N ALA A 110 16.69 -1.12 -0.02
CA ALA A 110 15.69 -0.09 -0.29
C ALA A 110 16.21 0.91 -1.34
N PRO A 111 16.12 0.57 -2.64
CA PRO A 111 16.43 1.52 -3.69
C PRO A 111 15.57 2.78 -3.57
N ASP A 112 16.20 3.94 -3.68
CA ASP A 112 15.46 5.20 -3.66
C ASP A 112 14.57 5.33 -4.91
N PHE A 113 13.54 6.17 -4.79
CA PHE A 113 12.56 6.35 -5.88
C PHE A 113 13.22 6.85 -7.17
N ARG A 114 14.33 7.59 -7.07
CA ARG A 114 15.09 8.10 -8.22
C ARG A 114 15.79 6.97 -8.96
N SER A 115 16.36 6.02 -8.25
CA SER A 115 17.03 4.85 -8.79
C SER A 115 16.02 3.96 -9.50
N ILE A 116 14.84 3.76 -8.92
CA ILE A 116 13.74 3.00 -9.51
C ILE A 116 13.26 3.69 -10.80
N ALA A 117 12.93 4.99 -10.73
CA ALA A 117 12.46 5.75 -11.90
C ALA A 117 13.52 5.81 -13.02
N ARG A 118 14.80 6.03 -12.66
CA ARG A 118 15.91 6.06 -13.63
C ARG A 118 16.11 4.70 -14.27
N PHE A 119 16.04 3.62 -13.51
CA PHE A 119 16.13 2.26 -14.05
C PHE A 119 15.00 2.00 -15.05
N ARG A 120 13.75 2.36 -14.70
CA ARG A 120 12.60 2.23 -15.61
C ARG A 120 12.80 3.01 -16.90
N ARG A 121 13.15 4.30 -16.80
CA ARG A 121 13.33 5.19 -17.96
C ARG A 121 14.45 4.71 -18.87
N ARG A 122 15.55 4.21 -18.30
CA ARG A 122 16.71 3.72 -19.05
C ARG A 122 16.37 2.48 -19.87
N HIS A 123 15.60 1.56 -19.29
CA HIS A 123 15.36 0.23 -19.84
C HIS A 123 13.96 0.06 -20.42
N LEU A 124 13.27 1.15 -20.76
CA LEU A 124 11.83 1.16 -21.05
C LEU A 124 11.42 0.11 -22.11
N ASP A 125 12.17 0.02 -23.21
CA ASP A 125 11.89 -0.91 -24.31
C ASP A 125 12.10 -2.38 -23.89
N ALA A 126 13.20 -2.66 -23.19
CA ALA A 126 13.48 -3.99 -22.67
C ALA A 126 12.43 -4.41 -21.62
N LEU A 127 12.03 -3.48 -20.75
CA LEU A 127 11.00 -3.69 -19.75
C LEU A 127 9.65 -4.00 -20.38
N ALA A 128 9.24 -3.30 -21.45
CA ALA A 128 7.98 -3.59 -22.14
C ALA A 128 7.93 -5.06 -22.61
N GLY A 129 9.02 -5.56 -23.19
CA GLY A 129 9.14 -6.97 -23.59
C GLY A 129 9.12 -7.94 -22.40
N LEU A 130 9.84 -7.64 -21.33
CA LEU A 130 9.88 -8.46 -20.11
C LEU A 130 8.53 -8.51 -19.39
N PHE A 131 7.81 -7.38 -19.33
CA PHE A 131 6.44 -7.32 -18.80
C PHE A 131 5.47 -8.12 -19.66
N LEU A 132 5.54 -8.01 -20.98
CA LEU A 132 4.74 -8.83 -21.89
C LEU A 132 4.96 -10.33 -21.62
N GLN A 133 6.22 -10.77 -21.55
CA GLN A 133 6.55 -12.17 -21.27
C GLN A 133 6.00 -12.62 -19.92
N SER A 134 6.15 -11.77 -18.89
CA SER A 134 5.63 -12.02 -17.54
C SER A 134 4.11 -12.22 -17.54
N LEU A 135 3.37 -11.33 -18.21
CA LEU A 135 1.91 -11.41 -18.32
C LEU A 135 1.45 -12.64 -19.11
N ARG A 136 2.15 -12.98 -20.20
CA ARG A 136 1.88 -14.17 -21.02
C ARG A 136 2.08 -15.46 -20.21
N LEU A 137 3.17 -15.55 -19.46
CA LEU A 137 3.47 -16.71 -18.61
C LEU A 137 2.43 -16.84 -17.50
N ALA A 138 2.07 -15.75 -16.84
CA ALA A 138 1.02 -15.74 -15.82
C ALA A 138 -0.34 -16.20 -16.38
N GLN A 139 -0.72 -15.75 -17.59
CA GLN A 139 -1.95 -16.22 -18.25
C GLN A 139 -1.90 -17.72 -18.56
N LYS A 140 -0.78 -18.22 -19.12
CA LYS A 140 -0.62 -19.64 -19.43
C LYS A 140 -0.69 -20.53 -18.19
N LEU A 141 -0.20 -20.06 -17.05
CA LEU A 141 -0.25 -20.76 -15.77
C LEU A 141 -1.61 -20.62 -15.04
N GLY A 142 -2.59 -19.96 -15.66
CA GLY A 142 -3.91 -19.77 -15.06
C GLY A 142 -3.89 -18.83 -13.85
N MET A 143 -2.86 -17.98 -13.73
CA MET A 143 -2.76 -16.98 -12.66
C MET A 143 -3.69 -15.80 -12.93
N VAL A 144 -4.99 -16.07 -12.79
CA VAL A 144 -6.06 -15.08 -13.03
C VAL A 144 -5.83 -13.83 -12.18
N LYS A 145 -5.23 -13.91 -10.99
CA LYS A 145 -4.99 -12.74 -10.13
C LYS A 145 -3.85 -11.84 -10.61
N MET A 146 -2.74 -12.38 -11.11
CA MET A 146 -1.61 -11.55 -11.60
C MET A 146 -1.98 -10.91 -12.94
N GLY A 147 -2.64 -11.68 -13.81
CA GLY A 147 -3.30 -11.14 -14.99
C GLY A 147 -4.35 -10.09 -14.61
N ARG A 148 -5.31 -10.42 -13.72
CA ARG A 148 -6.42 -9.53 -13.38
C ARG A 148 -5.99 -8.28 -12.65
N VAL A 149 -5.07 -8.29 -11.69
CA VAL A 149 -4.64 -7.05 -11.03
C VAL A 149 -3.79 -6.16 -11.96
N ALA A 150 -3.10 -6.75 -12.94
CA ALA A 150 -2.55 -5.99 -14.07
C ALA A 150 -3.63 -5.53 -15.09
N LEU A 151 -4.78 -6.21 -15.17
CA LEU A 151 -5.90 -5.92 -16.08
C LEU A 151 -6.98 -4.99 -15.46
N ASP A 152 -7.17 -4.95 -14.15
CA ASP A 152 -8.35 -4.41 -13.43
C ASP A 152 -8.29 -2.87 -13.26
N GLY A 153 -7.61 -2.20 -14.20
CA GLY A 153 -8.01 -0.85 -14.62
C GLY A 153 -9.17 -0.87 -15.62
N THR A 154 -9.46 -2.02 -16.25
CA THR A 154 -10.56 -2.18 -17.22
C THR A 154 -11.25 -3.54 -17.08
N LYS A 155 -12.58 -3.51 -16.94
CA LYS A 155 -13.43 -4.70 -16.90
C LYS A 155 -13.36 -5.43 -18.25
N LEU A 156 -12.67 -6.57 -18.29
CA LEU A 156 -12.81 -7.54 -19.36
C LEU A 156 -13.23 -8.88 -18.76
N GLU A 157 -14.40 -9.35 -19.18
CA GLU A 157 -14.94 -10.66 -18.81
C GLU A 157 -14.01 -11.76 -19.31
N ALA A 158 -13.52 -12.58 -18.39
CA ALA A 158 -12.71 -13.75 -18.70
C ALA A 158 -13.60 -14.84 -19.33
N ASN A 159 -13.63 -14.92 -20.65
CA ASN A 159 -14.35 -15.98 -21.36
C ASN A 159 -13.52 -17.27 -21.36
N ALA A 160 -13.84 -18.16 -20.43
CA ALA A 160 -13.37 -19.54 -20.42
C ALA A 160 -14.32 -20.42 -21.24
N SER A 161 -13.87 -20.88 -22.41
CA SER A 161 -14.47 -22.04 -23.06
C SER A 161 -13.41 -22.92 -23.71
N LYS A 162 -13.42 -24.19 -23.31
CA LYS A 162 -12.54 -25.27 -23.76
C LYS A 162 -13.24 -26.12 -24.82
N HIS A 163 -12.47 -26.52 -25.84
CA HIS A 163 -12.69 -27.60 -26.84
C HIS A 163 -13.69 -27.37 -28.00
N LYS A 164 -13.18 -27.43 -29.25
CA LYS A 164 -13.58 -28.41 -30.30
C LYS A 164 -12.91 -28.16 -31.67
N ALA A 165 -12.52 -29.28 -32.30
CA ALA A 165 -12.30 -29.60 -33.72
C ALA A 165 -11.59 -28.58 -34.65
N MET A 166 -10.42 -29.01 -35.13
CA MET A 166 -9.52 -28.34 -36.07
C MET A 166 -10.10 -28.38 -37.49
N SER A 167 -10.54 -27.24 -38.02
CA SER A 167 -10.71 -26.98 -39.46
C SER A 167 -9.83 -25.80 -39.85
N TYR A 168 -9.42 -25.71 -41.12
CA TYR A 168 -8.50 -24.67 -41.61
C TYR A 168 -9.01 -23.24 -41.32
N GLY A 169 -10.32 -22.98 -41.44
CA GLY A 169 -10.92 -21.69 -41.05
C GLY A 169 -10.77 -21.38 -39.56
N ARG A 170 -10.90 -22.39 -38.68
CA ARG A 170 -10.65 -22.23 -37.23
C ARG A 170 -9.17 -22.11 -36.85
N LEU A 171 -8.24 -22.38 -37.75
CA LEU A 171 -6.82 -22.09 -37.54
C LEU A 171 -6.53 -20.61 -37.76
N VAL A 172 -7.07 -20.03 -38.83
CA VAL A 172 -7.00 -18.59 -39.10
C VAL A 172 -7.68 -17.80 -37.97
N ASP A 173 -8.88 -18.19 -37.55
CA ASP A 173 -9.57 -17.56 -36.39
C ASP A 173 -8.77 -17.66 -35.09
N LYS A 174 -7.98 -18.72 -34.92
CA LYS A 174 -7.12 -18.90 -33.73
C LYS A 174 -5.86 -18.06 -33.81
N GLU A 175 -5.25 -17.96 -34.98
CA GLU A 175 -4.07 -17.13 -35.23
C GLU A 175 -4.42 -15.65 -35.00
N GLU A 176 -5.51 -15.17 -35.62
CA GLU A 176 -6.02 -13.81 -35.42
C GLU A 176 -6.34 -13.54 -33.94
N ARG A 177 -6.92 -14.51 -33.23
CA ARG A 177 -7.19 -14.40 -31.79
C ARG A 177 -5.91 -14.31 -30.97
N VAL A 178 -4.90 -15.14 -31.27
CA VAL A 178 -3.62 -15.11 -30.56
C VAL A 178 -2.90 -13.79 -30.81
N GLU A 179 -2.92 -13.28 -32.04
CA GLU A 179 -2.37 -11.96 -32.38
C GLU A 179 -3.10 -10.83 -31.64
N ALA A 180 -4.43 -10.86 -31.59
CA ALA A 180 -5.21 -9.89 -30.83
C ALA A 180 -4.92 -9.96 -29.31
N GLU A 181 -4.78 -11.17 -28.76
CA GLU A 181 -4.39 -11.36 -27.35
C GLU A 181 -2.98 -10.84 -27.08
N LEU A 182 -2.04 -10.99 -28.03
CA LEU A 182 -0.69 -10.46 -27.93
C LEU A 182 -0.65 -8.94 -27.96
N ALA A 183 -1.31 -8.33 -28.95
CA ALA A 183 -1.42 -6.89 -29.06
C ALA A 183 -2.07 -6.28 -27.80
N ALA A 184 -3.09 -6.95 -27.25
CA ALA A 184 -3.74 -6.51 -26.02
C ALA A 184 -2.80 -6.59 -24.80
N LEU A 185 -1.88 -7.56 -24.74
CA LEU A 185 -0.89 -7.66 -23.67
C LEU A 185 0.26 -6.66 -23.83
N GLU A 186 0.70 -6.41 -25.05
CA GLU A 186 1.69 -5.39 -25.39
C GLU A 186 1.20 -4.00 -25.00
N ALA A 187 -0.02 -3.66 -25.41
CA ALA A 187 -0.65 -2.40 -25.03
C ALA A 187 -0.74 -2.22 -23.50
N LYS A 188 -0.96 -3.31 -22.76
CA LYS A 188 -1.00 -3.28 -21.28
C LYS A 188 0.37 -3.10 -20.66
N ALA A 189 1.38 -3.81 -21.15
CA ALA A 189 2.76 -3.62 -20.68
C ALA A 189 3.20 -2.17 -20.88
N ALA A 190 2.92 -1.60 -22.06
CA ALA A 190 3.18 -0.20 -22.36
C ALA A 190 2.38 0.74 -21.45
N ALA A 191 1.08 0.49 -21.26
CA ALA A 191 0.24 1.30 -20.38
C ALA A 191 0.72 1.30 -18.93
N LEU A 192 1.13 0.15 -18.37
CA LEU A 192 1.66 0.08 -17.00
C LEU A 192 2.92 0.92 -16.82
N LEU A 193 3.83 0.88 -17.80
CA LEU A 193 5.05 1.68 -17.77
C LEU A 193 4.76 3.19 -17.93
N ALA A 194 3.82 3.54 -18.81
CA ALA A 194 3.39 4.92 -19.02
C ALA A 194 2.65 5.49 -17.79
N ASP A 195 1.76 4.71 -17.17
CA ASP A 195 1.07 5.09 -15.93
C ASP A 195 2.05 5.35 -14.80
N ALA A 196 3.09 4.51 -14.67
CA ALA A 196 4.14 4.70 -13.67
C ALA A 196 4.94 5.98 -13.91
N GLU A 197 5.27 6.27 -15.17
CA GLU A 197 5.95 7.52 -15.55
C GLU A 197 5.09 8.75 -15.25
N ALA A 198 3.81 8.74 -15.66
CA ALA A 198 2.88 9.83 -15.41
C ALA A 198 2.66 10.05 -13.90
N THR A 199 2.59 8.97 -13.12
CA THR A 199 2.49 9.05 -11.65
C THR A 199 3.73 9.70 -11.06
N ASP A 200 4.93 9.26 -11.44
CA ASP A 200 6.17 9.84 -10.93
C ASP A 200 6.31 11.33 -11.31
N THR A 201 5.93 11.72 -12.53
CA THR A 201 5.93 13.13 -12.95
C THR A 201 4.97 13.97 -12.11
N ALA A 202 3.73 13.51 -11.90
CA ALA A 202 2.75 14.22 -11.08
C ALA A 202 3.21 14.33 -9.61
N GLU A 203 3.88 13.30 -9.09
CA GLU A 203 4.46 13.32 -7.74
C GLU A 203 5.67 14.25 -7.65
N ASP A 204 6.52 14.33 -8.67
CA ASP A 204 7.63 15.29 -8.74
C ASP A 204 7.12 16.73 -8.72
N GLU A 205 6.02 17.03 -9.42
CA GLU A 205 5.35 18.33 -9.37
C GLU A 205 4.75 18.63 -8.00
N LYS A 206 4.10 17.62 -7.38
CA LYS A 206 3.42 17.80 -6.09
C LYS A 206 4.38 17.92 -4.91
N PHE A 207 5.43 17.11 -4.87
CA PHE A 207 6.31 16.97 -3.70
C PHE A 207 7.69 17.61 -3.91
N GLY A 208 8.01 18.03 -5.12
CA GLY A 208 9.34 18.55 -5.44
C GLY A 208 10.41 17.45 -5.48
N PRO A 209 11.69 17.84 -5.61
CA PRO A 209 12.78 16.92 -5.91
C PRO A 209 13.04 15.90 -4.80
N ASP A 210 12.82 16.26 -3.53
CA ASP A 210 13.14 15.42 -2.36
C ASP A 210 11.92 15.05 -1.50
N GLY A 211 10.73 15.60 -1.79
CA GLY A 211 9.56 15.43 -0.95
C GLY A 211 8.88 14.07 -1.09
N LYS A 212 8.24 13.64 0.01
CA LYS A 212 7.47 12.39 0.14
C LYS A 212 6.15 12.66 0.86
N ASP A 213 5.11 11.89 0.55
CA ASP A 213 3.72 12.14 1.00
C ASP A 213 3.45 11.83 2.49
N VAL A 214 4.28 11.00 3.13
CA VAL A 214 3.93 10.32 4.38
C VAL A 214 4.92 10.50 5.52
N ASP A 215 5.81 11.49 5.44
CA ASP A 215 6.64 11.82 6.59
C ASP A 215 5.75 12.35 7.72
N LEU A 216 5.90 11.77 8.92
CA LEU A 216 5.32 12.35 10.12
C LEU A 216 5.78 13.79 10.21
N PRO A 217 4.89 14.75 10.54
CA PRO A 217 5.30 16.12 10.81
C PRO A 217 6.49 16.14 11.77
N ALA A 218 7.40 17.10 11.62
CA ALA A 218 8.61 17.20 12.47
C ALA A 218 8.30 17.23 13.98
N GLU A 219 7.08 17.61 14.34
CA GLU A 219 6.56 17.60 15.71
C GLU A 219 6.24 16.20 16.26
N LEU A 220 6.17 15.19 15.40
CA LEU A 220 5.85 13.79 15.68
C LEU A 220 7.03 12.84 15.34
N ASP A 221 8.22 13.37 15.10
CA ASP A 221 9.43 12.62 14.72
C ASP A 221 9.90 11.63 15.82
N ARG A 222 9.83 12.03 17.09
CA ARG A 222 10.31 11.27 18.26
C ARG A 222 9.17 10.70 19.07
N ARG A 223 9.39 9.51 19.64
CA ARG A 223 8.40 8.79 20.47
C ARG A 223 7.85 9.67 21.61
N GLU A 224 8.71 10.41 22.29
CA GLU A 224 8.32 11.29 23.40
C GLU A 224 7.39 12.41 22.93
N LYS A 225 7.76 13.11 21.85
CA LYS A 225 6.91 14.15 21.26
C LYS A 225 5.58 13.60 20.78
N ARG A 226 5.58 12.43 20.12
CA ARG A 226 4.36 11.73 19.71
C ARG A 226 3.45 11.45 20.89
N LEU A 227 3.97 10.87 21.97
CA LEU A 227 3.17 10.51 23.13
C LEU A 227 2.58 11.75 23.80
N ALA A 228 3.37 12.81 23.97
CA ALA A 228 2.90 14.07 24.55
C ALA A 228 1.79 14.70 23.70
N ARG A 229 1.96 14.75 22.38
CA ARG A 229 0.94 15.28 21.45
C ARG A 229 -0.33 14.42 21.44
N LEU A 230 -0.21 13.09 21.43
CA LEU A 230 -1.36 12.18 21.50
C LEU A 230 -2.17 12.37 22.79
N GLN A 231 -1.47 12.52 23.92
CA GLN A 231 -2.12 12.76 25.22
C GLN A 231 -2.81 14.14 25.27
N ALA A 232 -2.15 15.18 24.76
CA ALA A 232 -2.73 16.52 24.67
C ALA A 232 -3.95 16.56 23.75
N ALA A 233 -3.86 15.95 22.57
CA ALA A 233 -4.97 15.86 21.62
C ALA A 233 -6.16 15.10 22.20
N ARG A 234 -5.90 13.99 22.90
CA ARG A 234 -6.94 13.25 23.63
C ARG A 234 -7.62 14.12 24.69
N ALA A 235 -6.85 14.84 25.52
CA ALA A 235 -7.39 15.70 26.55
C ALA A 235 -8.25 16.84 25.96
N GLN A 236 -7.85 17.39 24.82
CA GLN A 236 -8.64 18.38 24.10
C GLN A 236 -9.96 17.81 23.59
N ILE A 237 -9.94 16.62 22.96
CA ILE A 237 -11.16 15.94 22.48
C ILE A 237 -12.12 15.67 23.65
N GLU A 238 -11.61 15.18 24.77
CA GLU A 238 -12.40 14.93 25.98
C GLU A 238 -12.98 16.24 26.55
N ALA A 239 -12.21 17.33 26.59
CA ALA A 239 -12.69 18.64 27.04
C ALA A 239 -13.77 19.23 26.11
N GLU A 240 -13.60 19.12 24.79
CA GLU A 240 -14.60 19.56 23.81
C GLU A 240 -15.88 18.74 23.92
N ALA A 241 -15.78 17.43 24.10
CA ALA A 241 -16.92 16.55 24.31
C ALA A 241 -17.67 16.90 25.61
N ALA A 242 -16.94 17.15 26.70
CA ALA A 242 -17.52 17.56 27.98
C ALA A 242 -18.22 18.93 27.87
N ALA A 243 -17.61 19.91 27.20
CA ALA A 243 -18.22 21.22 26.98
C ALA A 243 -19.50 21.14 26.14
N LYS A 244 -19.50 20.32 25.09
CA LYS A 244 -20.70 20.06 24.27
C LYS A 244 -21.81 19.37 25.09
N ALA A 245 -21.46 18.38 25.91
CA ALA A 245 -22.40 17.68 26.78
C ALA A 245 -23.02 18.64 27.82
N LEU A 246 -22.19 19.51 28.41
CA LEU A 246 -22.61 20.53 29.37
C LEU A 246 -23.59 21.51 28.74
N LYS A 247 -23.24 22.08 27.58
CA LYS A 247 -24.12 23.01 26.84
C LYS A 247 -25.42 22.32 26.41
N HIS A 248 -25.36 21.09 25.91
CA HIS A 248 -26.54 20.34 25.51
C HIS A 248 -27.50 20.08 26.70
N ALA A 249 -26.95 19.79 27.88
CA ALA A 249 -27.74 19.61 29.09
C ALA A 249 -28.41 20.92 29.56
N GLN A 250 -27.67 22.03 29.52
CA GLN A 250 -28.21 23.36 29.83
C GLN A 250 -29.32 23.76 28.85
N ASP A 251 -29.10 23.61 27.54
CA ASP A 251 -30.08 23.93 26.50
C ASP A 251 -31.33 23.06 26.62
N LYS A 252 -31.16 21.77 26.97
CA LYS A 252 -32.27 20.85 27.20
C LYS A 252 -33.12 21.26 28.41
N GLU A 253 -32.48 21.65 29.51
CA GLU A 253 -33.20 22.08 30.71
C GLU A 253 -33.89 23.44 30.50
N ARG A 254 -33.24 24.40 29.83
CA ARG A 254 -33.86 25.68 29.46
C ARG A 254 -35.10 25.48 28.57
N ARG A 255 -35.01 24.61 27.56
CA ARG A 255 -36.18 24.26 26.72
C ARG A 255 -37.31 23.58 27.49
N ARG A 256 -37.00 22.82 28.55
CA ARG A 256 -38.00 22.22 29.43
C ARG A 256 -38.71 23.30 30.23
N GLN A 257 -37.93 24.21 30.81
CA GLN A 257 -38.40 25.35 31.61
C GLN A 257 -39.32 26.29 30.81
N ASP A 258 -38.94 26.61 29.57
CA ASP A 258 -39.78 27.40 28.64
C ASP A 258 -41.15 26.75 28.38
N ARG A 259 -41.19 25.42 28.29
CA ARG A 259 -42.44 24.66 28.07
C ARG A 259 -43.33 24.60 29.32
N THR A 260 -42.72 24.57 30.51
CA THR A 260 -43.44 24.45 31.78
C THR A 260 -43.74 25.80 32.43
N GLY A 261 -43.26 26.91 31.86
CA GLY A 261 -43.45 28.26 32.41
C GLY A 261 -42.71 28.49 33.74
N THR A 262 -41.67 27.71 34.01
CA THR A 262 -40.88 27.75 35.25
C THR A 262 -39.50 28.33 34.97
N SER A 263 -38.93 29.10 35.89
CA SER A 263 -37.56 29.64 35.78
C SER A 263 -36.75 29.23 37.00
N ASP A 264 -35.80 28.32 36.82
CA ASP A 264 -34.93 27.83 37.89
C ASP A 264 -33.50 27.66 37.35
N GLU A 265 -32.65 28.66 37.57
CA GLU A 265 -31.26 28.59 37.12
C GLU A 265 -30.45 27.52 37.85
N GLN A 266 -30.86 27.14 39.08
CA GLN A 266 -30.21 26.08 39.86
C GLN A 266 -30.40 24.71 39.17
N ALA A 267 -31.60 24.46 38.65
CA ALA A 267 -31.87 23.23 37.90
C ALA A 267 -31.07 23.14 36.58
N VAL A 268 -30.80 24.28 35.94
CA VAL A 268 -29.95 24.34 34.73
C VAL A 268 -28.48 24.05 35.07
N THR A 269 -27.97 24.56 36.20
CA THR A 269 -26.62 24.24 36.68
C THR A 269 -26.50 22.77 37.08
N ASP A 270 -27.48 22.22 37.79
CA ASP A 270 -27.46 20.82 38.25
C ASP A 270 -27.49 19.83 37.07
N ALA A 271 -28.31 20.09 36.05
CA ALA A 271 -28.37 19.28 34.83
C ALA A 271 -27.02 19.28 34.08
N SER A 272 -26.32 20.42 34.11
CA SER A 272 -25.02 20.62 33.48
C SER A 272 -23.90 19.89 34.23
N GLU A 273 -23.92 19.90 35.56
CA GLU A 273 -22.99 19.18 36.42
C GLU A 273 -23.19 17.67 36.33
N ALA A 274 -24.44 17.20 36.27
CA ALA A 274 -24.78 15.80 36.08
C ALA A 274 -24.31 15.26 34.71
N ALA A 275 -24.37 16.08 33.65
CA ALA A 275 -23.85 15.73 32.33
C ALA A 275 -22.31 15.68 32.32
N ALA A 276 -21.65 16.64 32.97
CA ALA A 276 -20.19 16.66 33.13
C ALA A 276 -19.66 15.53 34.02
N ALA A 277 -20.48 14.94 34.89
CA ALA A 277 -20.12 13.76 35.68
C ALA A 277 -20.23 12.43 34.89
N LYS A 278 -20.97 12.42 33.77
CA LYS A 278 -21.18 11.25 32.91
C LYS A 278 -20.27 11.20 31.68
N ALA A 279 -19.75 12.35 31.24
CA ALA A 279 -18.77 12.48 30.15
C ALA A 279 -17.36 12.11 30.64
#